data_AF-A0A524L4D1-F1
#
_entry.id   AF-A0A524L4D1-F1
#
_cell.length_a   1.000
_cell.length_b   1.000
_cell.length_c   1.000
_cell.angle_alpha   90.00
_cell.angle_beta   90.00
_cell.angle_gamma   90.00
#
_symmetry.space_group_name_H-M   'P 1'
#
loop_
_entity.id
_entity.type
_entity.pdbx_description
1 polymer ?
#
loop_
_entity_poly.entity_id
_entity_poly.type
_entity_poly.pdbx_seq_one_letter_code
_entity_poly.pdbx_strand_id
1 'polypeptide(L)'
;MARDTFEGIYRFEFGLKNTKEFKSLGKRSRMIIKIAEGECKGAYAYREYSKEQNKIVIKPVPQIGFLKNEPVEYEYYLLDQIPDKTYLDKNGFDMKQPRAIIAFGIDFDTARQILSGKGIKLEYQGEGGPSENPKEDWLCKVDGSIDSTIFRTVAKIAFNYFAYWEGRDFLLHQSFDPLRSFIRYGKQTDYPLVKVDDNPILGDEPIEGRRRLGHIVTVDWAVDKVSIVSQVSLFNWASYSVSLAGNFSGERRNIRRGHFFNVNSGEILDLEVRSISK
;
A
#
# COMPACT_ATOMS: atom_id res chain seq x y z
N MET A 1 3.98 -3.11 10.43
CA MET A 1 3.05 -2.88 9.31
C MET A 1 2.39 -4.20 8.90
N ALA A 2 1.11 -4.14 8.56
CA ALA A 2 0.37 -5.28 8.03
C ALA A 2 0.82 -5.58 6.58
N ARG A 3 0.69 -6.83 6.14
CA ARG A 3 1.20 -7.32 4.83
C ARG A 3 0.43 -6.81 3.60
N ASP A 4 -0.70 -6.15 3.82
CA ASP A 4 -1.58 -5.58 2.81
C ASP A 4 -1.43 -4.04 2.71
N THR A 5 -0.30 -3.50 3.17
CA THR A 5 0.15 -2.12 2.91
C THR A 5 1.40 -2.15 2.05
N PHE A 6 1.74 -1.03 1.40
CA PHE A 6 2.97 -0.91 0.61
C PHE A 6 4.22 -1.25 1.44
N GLU A 7 4.34 -0.69 2.65
CA GLU A 7 5.45 -0.95 3.55
C GLU A 7 5.45 -2.39 4.10
N GLY A 8 4.29 -3.03 4.14
CA GLY A 8 4.17 -4.45 4.45
C GLY A 8 4.79 -5.34 3.40
N ILE A 9 4.55 -5.03 2.12
CA ILE A 9 5.08 -5.78 0.97
C ILE A 9 6.59 -5.61 0.86
N TYR A 10 7.12 -4.41 1.07
CA TYR A 10 8.55 -4.14 0.97
C TYR A 10 9.42 -5.03 1.86
N ARG A 11 8.87 -5.54 2.97
CA ARG A 11 9.55 -6.54 3.80
C ARG A 11 9.89 -7.82 3.04
N PHE A 12 9.05 -8.24 2.10
CA PHE A 12 9.29 -9.42 1.28
C PHE A 12 10.16 -9.09 0.07
N GLU A 13 9.93 -7.94 -0.57
CA GLU A 13 10.73 -7.49 -1.73
C GLU A 13 12.21 -7.27 -1.36
N PHE A 14 12.49 -6.73 -0.18
CA PHE A 14 13.84 -6.53 0.32
C PHE A 14 14.36 -7.68 1.21
N GLY A 15 13.70 -8.84 1.19
CA GLY A 15 14.21 -10.05 1.87
C GLY A 15 14.18 -10.04 3.41
N LEU A 16 13.58 -9.03 4.05
CA LEU A 16 13.40 -8.97 5.51
C LEU A 16 12.40 -10.02 6.04
N LYS A 17 11.58 -10.59 5.16
CA LYS A 17 10.70 -11.72 5.43
C LYS A 17 10.79 -12.73 4.31
N ASN A 18 10.74 -14.00 4.67
CA ASN A 18 10.68 -15.07 3.69
C ASN A 18 9.36 -15.00 2.90
N THR A 19 9.43 -15.06 1.57
CA THR A 19 8.26 -15.05 0.68
C THR A 19 7.27 -16.18 0.99
N LYS A 20 7.74 -17.31 1.51
CA LYS A 20 6.92 -18.44 1.98
C LYS A 20 5.97 -18.08 3.12
N GLU A 21 6.29 -17.06 3.90
CA GLU A 21 5.43 -16.57 4.99
C GLU A 21 4.30 -15.65 4.51
N PHE A 22 4.33 -15.24 3.22
CA PHE A 22 3.32 -14.38 2.66
C PHE A 22 1.99 -15.13 2.58
N LYS A 23 0.96 -14.62 3.26
CA LYS A 23 -0.41 -15.11 3.13
C LYS A 23 -1.25 -14.02 2.50
N SER A 24 -1.82 -14.30 1.34
CA SER A 24 -2.68 -13.35 0.66
C SER A 24 -3.91 -13.00 1.50
N LEU A 25 -4.37 -11.76 1.41
CA LEU A 25 -5.70 -11.38 1.87
C LEU A 25 -6.74 -11.47 0.74
N GLY A 26 -6.31 -11.77 -0.50
CA GLY A 26 -7.17 -11.79 -1.69
C GLY A 26 -8.03 -10.52 -1.77
N LYS A 27 -9.35 -10.71 -1.89
CA LYS A 27 -10.34 -9.63 -1.94
C LYS A 27 -10.41 -8.74 -0.68
N ARG A 28 -9.86 -9.19 0.46
CA ARG A 28 -9.83 -8.42 1.72
C ARG A 28 -8.60 -7.50 1.84
N SER A 29 -7.74 -7.48 0.81
CA SER A 29 -6.59 -6.59 0.75
C SER A 29 -7.03 -5.12 0.67
N ARG A 30 -6.33 -4.24 1.40
CA ARG A 30 -6.49 -2.77 1.27
C ARG A 30 -5.82 -2.19 0.03
N MET A 31 -5.02 -3.00 -0.67
CA MET A 31 -4.48 -2.65 -1.97
C MET A 31 -5.31 -3.28 -3.08
N ILE A 32 -5.68 -2.44 -4.05
CA ILE A 32 -6.31 -2.80 -5.30
C ILE A 32 -5.20 -2.87 -6.35
N ILE A 33 -5.09 -4.01 -7.03
CA ILE A 33 -4.13 -4.19 -8.12
C ILE A 33 -4.95 -4.32 -9.41
N LYS A 34 -4.61 -3.51 -10.40
CA LYS A 34 -5.17 -3.58 -11.75
C LYS A 34 -4.06 -3.80 -12.77
N ILE A 35 -4.26 -4.71 -13.71
CA ILE A 35 -3.34 -4.89 -14.83
C ILE A 35 -3.41 -3.64 -15.72
N ALA A 36 -2.26 -3.12 -16.14
CA ALA A 36 -2.16 -1.84 -16.86
C ALA A 36 -1.97 -1.98 -18.38
N GLU A 37 -1.77 -3.20 -18.87
CA GLU A 37 -1.37 -3.48 -20.25
C GLU A 37 -2.03 -4.72 -20.85
N GLY A 38 -1.92 -4.86 -22.17
CA GLY A 38 -2.40 -6.02 -22.92
C GLY A 38 -3.92 -6.18 -22.93
N GLU A 39 -4.38 -7.35 -23.37
CA GLU A 39 -5.82 -7.69 -23.40
C GLU A 39 -6.45 -7.68 -22.01
N CYS A 40 -5.65 -7.89 -20.96
CA CYS A 40 -6.10 -7.86 -19.57
C CYS A 40 -6.03 -6.50 -18.89
N LYS A 41 -5.76 -5.42 -19.63
CA LYS A 41 -5.79 -4.07 -19.07
C LYS A 41 -7.12 -3.79 -18.35
N GLY A 42 -7.03 -3.27 -17.13
CA GLY A 42 -8.19 -3.00 -16.26
C GLY A 42 -8.62 -4.15 -15.37
N ALA A 43 -8.12 -5.38 -15.62
CA ALA A 43 -8.42 -6.55 -14.83
C ALA A 43 -7.95 -6.44 -13.37
N TYR A 44 -8.75 -6.91 -12.42
CA TYR A 44 -8.35 -6.97 -11.01
C TYR A 44 -7.43 -8.16 -10.74
N ALA A 45 -6.44 -7.93 -9.88
CA ALA A 45 -5.50 -8.94 -9.46
C ALA A 45 -5.19 -8.83 -7.96
N TYR A 46 -4.52 -9.84 -7.41
CA TYR A 46 -4.03 -9.85 -6.04
C TYR A 46 -2.67 -10.53 -5.97
N ARG A 47 -1.92 -10.27 -4.89
CA ARG A 47 -0.63 -10.94 -4.64
C ARG A 47 -0.86 -12.28 -3.97
N GLU A 48 -0.13 -13.31 -4.39
CA GLU A 48 -0.08 -14.61 -3.73
C GLU A 48 1.34 -15.18 -3.77
N TYR A 49 1.71 -16.00 -2.78
CA TYR A 49 2.93 -16.78 -2.86
C TYR A 49 2.75 -17.96 -3.83
N SER A 50 3.58 -18.03 -4.87
CA SER A 50 3.66 -19.19 -5.76
C SER A 50 4.71 -20.18 -5.25
N LYS A 51 4.28 -21.41 -4.96
CA LYS A 51 5.20 -22.51 -4.59
C LYS A 51 6.12 -22.89 -5.75
N GLU A 52 5.59 -22.89 -6.97
CA GLU A 52 6.30 -23.28 -8.19
C GLU A 52 7.44 -22.31 -8.52
N GLN A 53 7.15 -21.00 -8.42
CA GLN A 53 8.13 -19.96 -8.73
C GLN A 53 8.93 -19.50 -7.49
N ASN A 54 8.57 -20.00 -6.31
CA ASN A 54 9.13 -19.62 -5.01
C ASN A 54 9.20 -18.09 -4.76
N LYS A 55 8.28 -17.33 -5.36
CA LYS A 55 8.17 -15.86 -5.24
C LYS A 55 6.73 -15.44 -4.99
N ILE A 56 6.54 -14.19 -4.55
CA ILE A 56 5.23 -13.56 -4.56
C ILE A 56 4.91 -13.19 -6.01
N VAL A 57 3.78 -13.64 -6.51
CA VAL A 57 3.29 -13.38 -7.87
C VAL A 57 1.99 -12.62 -7.84
N ILE A 58 1.66 -11.97 -8.95
CA ILE A 58 0.34 -11.42 -9.20
C ILE A 58 -0.53 -12.53 -9.78
N LYS A 59 -1.71 -12.73 -9.18
CA LYS A 59 -2.74 -13.63 -9.70
C LYS A 59 -4.02 -12.86 -10.01
N PRO A 60 -4.72 -13.23 -11.09
CA PRO A 60 -5.98 -12.59 -11.43
C PRO A 60 -7.07 -12.92 -10.39
N VAL A 61 -7.94 -11.95 -10.13
CA VAL A 61 -9.19 -12.19 -9.41
C VAL A 61 -10.18 -12.83 -10.39
N PRO A 62 -10.99 -13.82 -9.98
CA PRO A 62 -12.07 -14.36 -10.81
C PRO A 62 -13.01 -13.25 -11.31
N GLN A 63 -13.12 -13.10 -12.63
CA GLN A 63 -13.87 -12.01 -13.27
C GLN A 63 -14.17 -12.33 -14.75
N ILE A 64 -15.09 -11.56 -15.33
CA ILE A 64 -15.45 -11.65 -16.75
C ILE A 64 -15.15 -10.32 -17.45
N GLY A 65 -14.42 -10.38 -18.55
CA GLY A 65 -14.20 -9.27 -19.46
C GLY A 65 -15.21 -9.28 -20.61
N PHE A 66 -15.81 -8.14 -20.93
CA PHE A 66 -16.63 -7.94 -22.12
C PHE A 66 -15.98 -6.90 -23.03
N LEU A 67 -15.89 -7.22 -24.32
CA LEU A 67 -15.30 -6.34 -25.31
C LEU A 67 -16.23 -5.16 -25.62
N LYS A 68 -15.74 -3.93 -25.50
CA LYS A 68 -16.42 -2.71 -25.97
C LYS A 68 -16.14 -2.45 -27.44
N ASN A 69 -17.10 -1.83 -28.11
CA ASN A 69 -16.94 -1.37 -29.49
C ASN A 69 -16.02 -0.14 -29.59
N GLU A 70 -16.19 0.83 -28.69
CA GLU A 70 -15.44 2.09 -28.71
C GLU A 70 -15.12 2.60 -27.28
N PRO A 71 -13.83 2.72 -26.91
CA PRO A 71 -12.68 2.13 -27.60
C PRO A 71 -12.76 0.59 -27.60
N VAL A 72 -12.06 -0.05 -28.54
CA VAL A 72 -11.95 -1.52 -28.60
C VAL A 72 -11.07 -2.01 -27.45
N GLU A 73 -11.68 -2.20 -26.29
CA GLU A 73 -11.02 -2.69 -25.08
C GLU A 73 -11.97 -3.56 -24.24
N TYR A 74 -11.41 -4.41 -23.38
CA TYR A 74 -12.21 -5.18 -22.44
C TYR A 74 -12.56 -4.34 -21.21
N GLU A 75 -13.82 -4.40 -20.81
CA GLU A 75 -14.25 -3.97 -19.48
C GLU A 75 -14.46 -5.19 -18.59
N TYR A 76 -13.77 -5.22 -17.44
CA TYR A 76 -13.76 -6.35 -16.53
C TYR A 76 -14.70 -6.15 -15.34
N TYR A 77 -15.53 -7.16 -15.08
CA TYR A 77 -16.48 -7.21 -13.98
C TYR A 77 -16.17 -8.38 -13.05
N LEU A 78 -16.14 -8.11 -11.74
CA LEU A 78 -16.12 -9.17 -10.74
C LEU A 78 -17.41 -10.01 -10.83
N LEU A 79 -17.33 -11.27 -10.40
CA LEU A 79 -18.44 -12.23 -10.58
C LEU A 79 -19.78 -11.77 -10.00
N ASP A 80 -19.76 -11.00 -8.91
CA ASP A 80 -20.92 -10.42 -8.24
C ASP A 80 -21.42 -9.13 -8.88
N GLN A 81 -20.66 -8.55 -9.80
CA GLN A 81 -20.93 -7.29 -10.49
C GLN A 81 -21.21 -7.47 -11.99
N ILE A 82 -21.30 -8.73 -12.45
CA ILE A 82 -21.57 -9.02 -13.86
C ILE A 82 -22.94 -8.43 -14.26
N PRO A 83 -22.98 -7.53 -15.26
CA PRO A 83 -24.22 -6.97 -15.77
C PRO A 83 -25.07 -8.04 -16.48
N ASP A 84 -26.36 -7.80 -16.59
CA ASP A 84 -27.22 -8.66 -17.42
C ASP A 84 -27.03 -8.37 -18.92
N LYS A 85 -27.57 -9.25 -19.76
CA LYS A 85 -27.50 -9.11 -21.22
C LYS A 85 -28.11 -7.80 -21.73
N THR A 86 -29.20 -7.32 -21.12
CA THR A 86 -29.90 -6.10 -21.58
C THR A 86 -29.05 -4.86 -21.36
N TYR A 87 -28.28 -4.81 -20.27
CA TYR A 87 -27.30 -3.77 -20.04
C TYR A 87 -26.18 -3.81 -21.10
N LEU A 88 -25.60 -4.99 -21.36
CA LEU A 88 -24.52 -5.13 -22.33
C LEU A 88 -24.94 -4.67 -23.73
N ASP A 89 -26.13 -5.08 -24.19
CA ASP A 89 -26.67 -4.71 -25.50
C ASP A 89 -26.87 -3.19 -25.65
N LYS A 90 -27.17 -2.48 -24.55
CA LYS A 90 -27.42 -1.03 -24.54
C LYS A 90 -26.17 -0.17 -24.35
N ASN A 91 -25.07 -0.73 -23.85
CA ASN A 91 -23.89 0.03 -23.43
C ASN A 91 -22.67 -0.21 -24.33
N GLY A 92 -22.90 -0.61 -25.59
CA GLY A 92 -21.86 -0.63 -26.62
C GLY A 92 -20.88 -1.79 -26.51
N PHE A 93 -21.29 -2.93 -25.95
CA PHE A 93 -20.49 -4.15 -25.94
C PHE A 93 -20.68 -4.97 -27.22
N ASP A 94 -19.59 -5.53 -27.75
CA ASP A 94 -19.63 -6.41 -28.92
C ASP A 94 -19.84 -7.86 -28.49
N MET A 95 -21.10 -8.28 -28.40
CA MET A 95 -21.44 -9.67 -28.05
C MET A 95 -21.42 -10.63 -29.25
N LYS A 96 -21.07 -10.16 -30.45
CA LYS A 96 -21.11 -10.94 -31.70
C LYS A 96 -19.74 -11.47 -32.10
N GLN A 97 -18.66 -10.85 -31.62
CA GLN A 97 -17.32 -11.33 -31.91
C GLN A 97 -17.01 -12.66 -31.20
N PRO A 98 -16.23 -13.57 -31.83
CA PRO A 98 -15.81 -14.82 -31.19
C PRO A 98 -15.05 -14.63 -29.88
N ARG A 99 -14.39 -13.48 -29.69
CA ARG A 99 -13.65 -13.09 -28.48
C ARG A 99 -14.38 -12.04 -27.64
N ALA A 100 -15.69 -11.88 -27.80
CA ALA A 100 -16.52 -10.92 -27.08
C ALA A 100 -16.40 -11.02 -25.54
N ILE A 101 -16.18 -12.22 -25.03
CA ILE A 101 -16.19 -12.54 -23.60
C ILE A 101 -14.90 -13.27 -23.25
N ILE A 102 -14.21 -12.79 -22.22
CA ILE A 102 -13.05 -13.47 -21.63
C ILE A 102 -13.36 -13.83 -20.18
N ALA A 103 -13.21 -15.12 -19.84
CA ALA A 103 -13.18 -15.57 -18.46
C ALA A 103 -11.74 -15.48 -17.93
N PHE A 104 -11.53 -14.76 -16.83
CA PHE A 104 -10.18 -14.51 -16.31
C PHE A 104 -10.08 -14.89 -14.83
N GLY A 105 -9.06 -15.70 -14.49
CA GLY A 105 -8.86 -16.21 -13.12
C GLY A 105 -9.96 -17.16 -12.64
N ILE A 106 -10.74 -17.75 -13.55
CA ILE A 106 -11.85 -18.67 -13.28
C ILE A 106 -11.89 -19.75 -14.36
N ASP A 107 -12.30 -20.96 -14.01
CA ASP A 107 -12.50 -22.03 -14.98
C ASP A 107 -13.73 -21.77 -15.87
N PHE A 108 -13.71 -22.36 -17.05
CA PHE A 108 -14.72 -22.14 -18.08
C PHE A 108 -16.12 -22.60 -17.68
N ASP A 109 -16.25 -23.74 -16.99
CA ASP A 109 -17.55 -24.29 -16.63
C ASP A 109 -18.24 -23.42 -15.57
N THR A 110 -17.49 -22.96 -14.56
CA THR A 110 -17.99 -22.00 -13.56
C THR A 110 -18.39 -20.68 -14.22
N ALA A 111 -17.55 -20.13 -15.12
CA ALA A 111 -17.87 -18.91 -15.85
C ALA A 111 -19.16 -19.05 -16.68
N ARG A 112 -19.31 -20.17 -17.40
CA ARG A 112 -20.51 -20.49 -18.19
C ARG A 112 -21.75 -20.56 -17.32
N GLN A 113 -21.68 -21.21 -16.16
CA GLN A 113 -22.83 -21.32 -15.24
C GLN A 113 -23.29 -19.94 -14.75
N ILE A 114 -22.34 -19.09 -14.33
CA ILE A 114 -22.63 -17.73 -13.85
C ILE A 114 -23.27 -16.88 -14.95
N LEU A 115 -22.69 -16.89 -16.15
CA LEU A 115 -23.18 -16.11 -17.28
C LEU A 115 -24.55 -16.60 -17.79
N SER A 116 -24.78 -17.91 -17.80
CA SER A 116 -26.10 -18.46 -18.16
C SER A 116 -27.20 -17.97 -17.22
N GLY A 117 -26.90 -17.83 -15.92
CA GLY A 117 -27.82 -17.24 -14.94
C GLY A 117 -28.15 -15.76 -15.21
N LYS A 118 -27.34 -15.08 -16.03
CA LYS A 118 -27.53 -13.69 -16.49
C LYS A 118 -28.09 -13.60 -17.92
N GLY A 119 -28.46 -14.73 -18.52
CA GLY A 119 -28.97 -14.80 -19.90
C GLY A 119 -27.89 -14.62 -20.97
N ILE A 120 -26.61 -14.79 -20.61
CA ILE A 120 -25.46 -14.63 -21.51
C ILE A 120 -24.92 -16.02 -21.86
N LYS A 121 -24.81 -16.32 -23.16
CA LYS A 121 -24.25 -17.58 -23.66
C LYS A 121 -22.73 -17.46 -23.77
N LEU A 122 -21.99 -18.38 -23.14
CA LEU A 122 -20.54 -18.49 -23.26
C LEU A 122 -20.16 -19.75 -24.04
N GLU A 123 -19.46 -19.57 -25.16
CA GLU A 123 -18.91 -20.64 -25.99
C GLU A 123 -17.39 -20.66 -25.87
N TYR A 124 -16.80 -21.85 -25.86
CA TYR A 124 -15.35 -22.00 -25.80
C TYR A 124 -14.77 -21.78 -27.20
N GLN A 125 -13.94 -20.75 -27.35
CA GLN A 125 -13.29 -20.39 -28.61
C GLN A 125 -11.75 -20.44 -28.50
N GLY A 126 -11.23 -21.06 -27.44
CA GLY A 126 -9.81 -21.14 -27.12
C GLY A 126 -9.45 -20.39 -25.84
N GLU A 127 -8.14 -20.38 -25.53
CA GLU A 127 -7.59 -19.63 -24.41
C GLU A 127 -7.45 -18.14 -24.78
N GLY A 128 -7.81 -17.26 -23.86
CA GLY A 128 -7.68 -15.81 -23.98
C GLY A 128 -6.97 -15.23 -22.75
N GLY A 129 -6.40 -14.04 -22.90
CA GLY A 129 -5.55 -13.43 -21.88
C GLY A 129 -4.05 -13.59 -22.17
N PRO A 130 -3.17 -12.95 -21.37
CA PRO A 130 -1.73 -13.03 -21.55
C PRO A 130 -1.29 -14.50 -21.45
N SER A 131 -0.30 -14.88 -22.26
CA SER A 131 0.29 -16.21 -22.14
C SER A 131 0.75 -16.42 -20.71
N GLU A 132 0.54 -17.61 -20.14
CA GLU A 132 1.05 -17.99 -18.82
C GLU A 132 2.59 -18.08 -18.77
N ASN A 133 3.30 -17.40 -19.68
CA ASN A 133 4.75 -17.42 -19.73
C ASN A 133 5.30 -16.82 -18.43
N PRO A 134 5.88 -17.63 -17.52
CA PRO A 134 6.20 -17.20 -16.15
C PRO A 134 7.31 -16.15 -16.05
N LYS A 135 7.88 -15.77 -17.20
CA LYS A 135 9.03 -14.88 -17.35
C LYS A 135 8.67 -13.43 -17.60
N GLU A 136 7.41 -13.13 -17.94
CA GLU A 136 6.96 -11.75 -18.16
C GLU A 136 6.20 -11.26 -16.91
N ASP A 137 6.79 -10.30 -16.20
CA ASP A 137 6.11 -9.62 -15.11
C ASP A 137 5.08 -8.63 -15.70
N TRP A 138 3.82 -8.72 -15.30
CA TRP A 138 2.77 -7.81 -15.78
C TRP A 138 2.96 -6.40 -15.22
N LEU A 139 2.90 -5.39 -16.09
CA LEU A 139 2.73 -4.02 -15.65
C LEU A 139 1.38 -3.87 -14.95
N CYS A 140 1.41 -3.52 -13.67
CA CYS A 140 0.23 -3.34 -12.85
C CYS A 140 0.19 -1.94 -12.25
N LYS A 141 -0.99 -1.34 -12.24
CA LYS A 141 -1.30 -0.21 -11.38
C LYS A 141 -1.72 -0.74 -10.00
N VAL A 142 -1.09 -0.22 -8.96
CA VAL A 142 -1.42 -0.58 -7.57
C VAL A 142 -1.94 0.67 -6.88
N ASP A 143 -3.22 0.65 -6.50
CA ASP A 143 -3.84 1.69 -5.70
C ASP A 143 -3.95 1.17 -4.25
N GLY A 144 -3.43 1.91 -3.27
CA GLY A 144 -3.54 1.56 -1.85
C GLY A 144 -3.94 2.78 -1.04
N SER A 145 -4.73 2.57 0.01
CA SER A 145 -5.15 3.63 0.92
C SER A 145 -4.32 3.64 2.20
N ILE A 146 -3.96 4.84 2.65
CA ILE A 146 -3.40 5.05 3.98
C ILE A 146 -4.57 5.35 4.91
N ASP A 147 -4.80 4.48 5.88
CA ASP A 147 -5.91 4.57 6.83
C ASP A 147 -5.44 4.89 8.26
N SER A 148 -6.40 5.02 9.18
CA SER A 148 -6.13 5.28 10.58
C SER A 148 -5.31 4.16 11.26
N THR A 149 -5.34 2.93 10.73
CA THR A 149 -4.53 1.82 11.26
C THR A 149 -3.06 2.00 10.92
N ILE A 150 -2.76 2.46 9.70
CA ILE A 150 -1.40 2.82 9.29
C ILE A 150 -0.92 4.01 10.12
N PHE A 151 -1.71 5.08 10.25
CA PHE A 151 -1.35 6.23 11.08
C PHE A 151 -1.08 5.85 12.54
N ARG A 152 -1.90 5.01 13.16
CA ARG A 152 -1.64 4.52 14.53
C ARG A 152 -0.35 3.71 14.63
N THR A 153 -0.03 2.93 13.60
CA THR A 153 1.22 2.15 13.55
C THR A 153 2.44 3.08 13.49
N VAL A 154 2.40 4.07 12.60
CA VAL A 154 3.47 5.07 12.45
C VAL A 154 3.62 5.92 13.71
N ALA A 155 2.51 6.41 14.28
CA ALA A 155 2.50 7.12 15.54
C ALA A 155 3.16 6.31 16.68
N LYS A 156 2.86 5.01 16.75
CA LYS A 156 3.47 4.11 17.73
C LYS A 156 4.98 3.95 17.51
N ILE A 157 5.44 3.86 16.26
CA ILE A 157 6.88 3.79 15.94
C ILE A 157 7.57 5.06 16.43
N ALA A 158 7.04 6.24 16.09
CA ALA A 158 7.56 7.53 16.54
C ALA A 158 7.62 7.63 18.07
N PHE A 159 6.53 7.29 18.75
CA PHE A 159 6.43 7.34 20.21
C PHE A 159 7.42 6.38 20.89
N ASN A 160 7.50 5.14 20.42
CA ASN A 160 8.43 4.14 20.97
C ASN A 160 9.89 4.52 20.72
N TYR A 161 10.20 5.06 19.54
CA TYR A 161 11.53 5.57 19.23
C TYR A 161 11.92 6.70 20.18
N PHE A 162 11.02 7.64 20.45
CA PHE A 162 11.31 8.72 21.40
C PHE A 162 11.51 8.18 22.83
N ALA A 163 10.67 7.23 23.25
CA ALA A 163 10.82 6.55 24.53
C ALA A 163 12.15 5.79 24.70
N TYR A 164 12.69 5.26 23.60
CA TYR A 164 13.91 4.47 23.61
C TYR A 164 15.13 5.27 24.09
N TRP A 165 15.26 6.54 23.68
CA TRP A 165 16.46 7.33 23.98
C TRP A 165 16.23 8.48 24.98
N GLU A 166 15.04 9.09 25.03
CA GLU A 166 14.73 10.15 26.02
C GLU A 166 14.30 9.56 27.37
N GLY A 167 13.78 8.33 27.34
CA GLY A 167 13.33 7.62 28.53
C GLY A 167 11.83 7.74 28.77
N ARG A 168 11.28 6.73 29.45
CA ARG A 168 9.84 6.55 29.63
C ARG A 168 9.20 7.66 30.47
N ASP A 169 9.90 8.11 31.52
CA ASP A 169 9.36 9.08 32.48
C ASP A 169 9.03 10.43 31.82
N PHE A 170 9.86 10.86 30.86
CA PHE A 170 9.57 12.06 30.07
C PHE A 170 8.28 11.92 29.27
N LEU A 171 8.10 10.77 28.60
CA LEU A 171 6.90 10.48 27.81
C LEU A 171 5.68 10.11 28.65
N LEU A 172 5.82 10.02 30.00
CA LEU A 172 4.68 9.89 30.89
C LEU A 172 3.91 11.20 31.07
N HIS A 173 4.51 12.33 30.70
CA HIS A 173 3.91 13.65 30.79
C HIS A 173 2.57 13.76 30.04
N GLN A 174 1.62 14.50 30.61
CA GLN A 174 0.24 14.62 30.10
C GLN A 174 0.14 15.20 28.68
N SER A 175 1.12 16.00 28.24
CA SER A 175 1.15 16.54 26.88
C SER A 175 1.20 15.45 25.79
N PHE A 176 1.57 14.21 26.13
CA PHE A 176 1.55 13.07 25.22
C PHE A 176 0.22 12.28 25.24
N ASP A 177 -0.72 12.60 26.13
CA ASP A 177 -2.00 11.88 26.28
C ASP A 177 -2.84 11.80 25.01
N PRO A 178 -2.97 12.87 24.20
CA PRO A 178 -3.69 12.78 22.93
C PRO A 178 -3.09 11.71 22.01
N LEU A 179 -1.76 11.70 21.85
CA LEU A 179 -1.07 10.71 21.03
C LEU A 179 -1.20 9.30 21.61
N ARG A 180 -1.01 9.13 22.92
CA ARG A 180 -1.18 7.82 23.60
C ARG A 180 -2.60 7.28 23.41
N SER A 181 -3.61 8.13 23.53
CA SER A 181 -5.01 7.79 23.34
C SER A 181 -5.32 7.39 21.89
N PHE A 182 -4.75 8.11 20.92
CA PHE A 182 -4.85 7.78 19.51
C PHE A 182 -4.20 6.42 19.21
N ILE A 183 -2.96 6.19 19.67
CA ILE A 183 -2.25 4.92 19.47
C ILE A 183 -3.03 3.76 20.09
N ARG A 184 -3.48 3.89 21.34
CA ARG A 184 -4.08 2.77 22.09
C ARG A 184 -5.54 2.52 21.69
N TYR A 185 -6.34 3.57 21.61
CA TYR A 185 -7.81 3.47 21.47
C TYR A 185 -8.32 3.98 20.12
N GLY A 186 -7.48 4.62 19.30
CA GLY A 186 -7.93 5.23 18.04
C GLY A 186 -8.72 6.51 18.22
N LYS A 187 -8.67 7.14 19.40
CA LYS A 187 -9.35 8.40 19.69
C LYS A 187 -8.76 9.52 18.84
N GLN A 188 -9.59 10.15 18.02
CA GLN A 188 -9.20 11.28 17.17
C GLN A 188 -9.09 12.57 17.98
N THR A 189 -8.27 13.49 17.48
CA THR A 189 -8.14 14.87 17.94
C THR A 189 -8.79 15.82 16.92
N ASP A 190 -8.97 17.07 17.31
CA ASP A 190 -9.45 18.17 16.46
C ASP A 190 -8.39 18.65 15.44
N TYR A 191 -7.13 18.28 15.64
CA TYR A 191 -6.04 18.45 14.69
C TYR A 191 -5.47 17.09 14.23
N PRO A 192 -4.85 16.99 13.04
CA PRO A 192 -4.22 15.75 12.59
C PRO A 192 -2.95 15.43 13.38
N LEU A 193 -2.92 14.28 14.06
CA LEU A 193 -1.74 13.76 14.76
C LEU A 193 -0.68 13.17 13.83
N VAL A 194 -1.10 12.67 12.66
CA VAL A 194 -0.21 12.12 11.64
C VAL A 194 -0.59 12.73 10.30
N LYS A 195 0.41 13.19 9.56
CA LYS A 195 0.28 13.68 8.19
C LYS A 195 1.24 12.92 7.29
N VAL A 196 0.84 12.69 6.05
CA VAL A 196 1.76 12.25 4.99
C VAL A 196 2.43 13.49 4.43
N ASP A 197 3.72 13.39 4.15
CA ASP A 197 4.55 14.43 3.55
C ASP A 197 5.21 13.87 2.29
N ASP A 198 5.19 14.64 1.21
CA ASP A 198 5.78 14.25 -0.07
C ASP A 198 7.30 14.50 -0.09
N ASN A 199 7.78 15.34 0.83
CA ASN A 199 9.20 15.68 0.92
C ASN A 199 10.03 14.56 1.56
N PRO A 200 11.27 14.35 1.08
CA PRO A 200 12.21 13.47 1.76
C PRO A 200 12.59 14.04 3.13
N ILE A 201 12.83 13.15 4.10
CA ILE A 201 13.34 13.56 5.42
C ILE A 201 14.80 14.01 5.32
N LEU A 202 15.60 13.32 4.50
CA LEU A 202 17.00 13.65 4.28
C LEU A 202 17.11 14.70 3.17
N GLY A 203 17.70 15.84 3.48
CA GLY A 203 17.72 17.00 2.57
C GLY A 203 18.58 16.85 1.32
N ASP A 204 19.39 15.81 1.23
CA ASP A 204 20.19 15.43 0.06
C ASP A 204 19.50 14.38 -0.83
N GLU A 205 18.30 13.94 -0.48
CA GLU A 205 17.53 13.01 -1.30
C GLU A 205 16.61 13.72 -2.29
N PRO A 206 16.33 13.09 -3.45
CA PRO A 206 15.42 13.67 -4.40
C PRO A 206 13.96 13.54 -3.93
N ILE A 207 13.13 14.48 -4.38
CA ILE A 207 11.67 14.41 -4.19
C ILE A 207 11.12 13.19 -4.94
N GLU A 208 11.55 12.97 -6.19
CA GLU A 208 11.14 11.85 -7.02
C GLU A 208 12.29 10.87 -7.31
N GLY A 209 11.96 9.59 -7.44
CA GLY A 209 12.92 8.54 -7.79
C GLY A 209 13.45 7.76 -6.59
N ARG A 210 14.64 7.17 -6.75
CA ARG A 210 15.20 6.26 -5.76
C ARG A 210 15.82 7.04 -4.59
N ARG A 211 15.35 6.74 -3.38
CA ARG A 211 15.94 7.21 -2.12
C ARG A 211 16.74 6.09 -1.44
N ARG A 212 17.53 6.41 -0.42
CA ARG A 212 18.32 5.40 0.30
C ARG A 212 17.39 4.40 0.97
N LEU A 213 17.62 3.11 0.73
CA LEU A 213 16.82 2.04 1.28
C LEU A 213 17.11 1.86 2.79
N GLY A 214 16.15 2.25 3.63
CA GLY A 214 16.23 2.11 5.08
C GLY A 214 15.00 2.65 5.78
N HIS A 215 14.93 2.55 7.11
CA HIS A 215 13.93 3.29 7.88
C HIS A 215 14.55 4.57 8.43
N ILE A 216 13.81 5.67 8.43
CA ILE A 216 14.25 6.92 9.04
C ILE A 216 13.27 7.25 10.15
N VAL A 217 13.80 7.57 11.33
CA VAL A 217 13.00 8.14 12.41
C VAL A 217 13.75 9.33 13.01
N THR A 218 13.11 10.48 13.04
CA THR A 218 13.63 11.71 13.65
C THR A 218 12.66 12.21 14.72
N VAL A 219 13.18 12.96 15.68
CA VAL A 219 12.41 13.72 16.66
C VAL A 219 13.11 15.06 16.86
N ASP A 220 12.33 16.14 16.81
CA ASP A 220 12.81 17.51 17.03
C ASP A 220 11.69 18.35 17.65
N TRP A 221 12.07 19.52 18.16
CA TRP A 221 11.12 20.60 18.39
C TRP A 221 10.56 21.09 17.06
N ALA A 222 9.24 21.26 17.00
CA ALA A 222 8.59 21.88 15.87
C ALA A 222 9.02 23.36 15.70
N VAL A 223 8.58 23.97 14.60
CA VAL A 223 8.92 25.37 14.27
C VAL A 223 8.46 26.35 15.36
N ASP A 224 7.33 26.06 16.01
CA ASP A 224 6.78 26.84 17.12
C ASP A 224 7.61 26.77 18.42
N LYS A 225 8.62 25.89 18.47
CA LYS A 225 9.49 25.63 19.63
C LYS A 225 8.76 25.20 20.91
N VAL A 226 7.47 24.88 20.83
CA VAL A 226 6.66 24.40 21.96
C VAL A 226 6.10 23.01 21.69
N SER A 227 5.94 22.62 20.43
CA SER A 227 5.46 21.29 20.06
C SER A 227 6.62 20.37 19.74
N ILE A 228 6.43 19.08 19.96
CA ILE A 228 7.40 18.03 19.64
C ILE A 228 6.85 17.27 18.44
N VAL A 229 7.68 17.12 17.41
CA VAL A 229 7.33 16.41 16.17
C VAL A 229 8.32 15.29 15.91
N SER A 230 7.85 14.22 15.29
CA SER A 230 8.68 13.15 14.76
C SER A 230 8.42 12.97 13.28
N GLN A 231 9.45 12.65 12.51
CA GLN A 231 9.26 12.17 11.15
C GLN A 231 9.60 10.69 11.10
N VAL A 232 8.78 9.91 10.41
CA VAL A 232 8.97 8.47 10.21
C VAL A 232 8.88 8.19 8.72
N SER A 233 9.83 7.44 8.18
CA SER A 233 9.75 6.92 6.82
C SER A 233 10.22 5.47 6.80
N LEU A 234 9.33 4.54 6.44
CA LEU A 234 9.69 3.12 6.37
C LEU A 234 10.14 2.77 4.95
N PHE A 235 11.29 2.10 4.82
CA PHE A 235 11.92 1.82 3.52
C PHE A 235 12.23 3.08 2.71
N ASN A 236 12.19 4.23 3.38
CA ASN A 236 12.31 5.55 2.84
C ASN A 236 11.33 5.84 1.68
N TRP A 237 10.15 5.22 1.74
CA TRP A 237 9.17 5.27 0.66
C TRP A 237 8.18 6.43 0.80
N ALA A 238 7.55 6.56 1.97
CA ALA A 238 6.65 7.66 2.30
C ALA A 238 7.06 8.30 3.63
N SER A 239 7.07 9.63 3.65
CA SER A 239 7.38 10.40 4.86
C SER A 239 6.09 10.67 5.63
N TYR A 240 6.15 10.45 6.95
CA TYR A 240 5.05 10.74 7.85
C TYR A 240 5.53 11.73 8.91
N SER A 241 4.79 12.82 9.10
CA SER A 241 4.99 13.76 10.21
C SER A 241 4.02 13.44 11.33
N VAL A 242 4.53 13.19 12.53
CA VAL A 242 3.79 12.79 13.72
C VAL A 242 3.90 13.88 14.77
N SER A 243 2.77 14.47 15.16
CA SER A 243 2.70 15.33 16.34
C SER A 243 2.80 14.45 17.59
N LEU A 244 3.93 14.54 18.29
CA LEU A 244 4.17 13.79 19.52
C LEU A 244 3.48 14.44 20.72
N ALA A 245 3.65 15.76 20.83
CA ALA A 245 2.98 16.59 21.81
C ALA A 245 2.77 17.99 21.22
N GLY A 246 1.51 18.44 21.14
CA GLY A 246 1.20 19.83 20.85
C GLY A 246 1.32 20.67 22.12
N ASN A 247 1.95 21.85 22.03
CA ASN A 247 2.11 22.76 23.17
C ASN A 247 2.65 22.07 24.44
N PHE A 248 3.81 21.42 24.32
CA PHE A 248 4.43 20.71 25.43
C PHE A 248 4.69 21.66 26.61
N SER A 249 4.14 21.31 27.78
CA SER A 249 4.17 22.17 28.98
C SER A 249 5.16 21.72 30.05
N GLY A 250 5.94 20.68 29.78
CA GLY A 250 6.97 20.19 30.71
C GLY A 250 8.29 20.94 30.58
N GLU A 251 9.29 20.50 31.34
CA GLU A 251 10.65 21.02 31.25
C GLU A 251 11.23 20.81 29.85
N ARG A 252 11.76 21.88 29.24
CA ARG A 252 12.37 21.79 27.93
C ARG A 252 13.74 21.11 28.01
N ARG A 253 13.88 20.03 27.26
CA ARG A 253 15.14 19.30 27.09
C ARG A 253 15.68 19.47 25.68
N ASN A 254 16.95 19.13 25.49
CA ASN A 254 17.56 19.09 24.16
C ASN A 254 17.06 17.87 23.37
N ILE A 255 15.85 18.02 22.82
CA ILE A 255 15.14 16.97 22.07
C ILE A 255 15.43 17.19 20.59
N ARG A 256 16.50 16.57 20.11
CA ARG A 256 16.87 16.57 18.69
C ARG A 256 17.70 15.35 18.36
N ARG A 257 17.07 14.35 17.73
CA ARG A 257 17.76 13.11 17.37
C ARG A 257 17.10 12.41 16.20
N GLY A 258 17.90 11.91 15.26
CA GLY A 258 17.45 11.08 14.17
C GLY A 258 18.35 9.88 13.95
N HIS A 259 17.78 8.78 13.47
CA HIS A 259 18.56 7.64 13.00
C HIS A 259 18.05 7.13 11.65
N PHE A 260 18.99 6.63 10.86
CA PHE A 260 18.75 5.80 9.68
C PHE A 260 19.03 4.34 10.03
N PHE A 261 18.01 3.50 9.93
CA PHE A 261 18.08 2.06 10.13
C PHE A 261 18.29 1.40 8.76
N ASN A 262 19.52 0.97 8.49
CA ASN A 262 19.85 0.30 7.24
C ASN A 262 19.23 -1.10 7.26
N VAL A 263 18.29 -1.35 6.36
CA VAL A 263 17.58 -2.65 6.31
C VAL A 263 18.45 -3.78 5.75
N ASN A 264 19.51 -3.45 5.01
CA ASN A 264 20.41 -4.46 4.44
C ASN A 264 21.47 -4.89 5.45
N SER A 265 22.13 -3.94 6.12
CA SER A 265 23.19 -4.26 7.10
C SER A 265 22.65 -4.49 8.52
N GLY A 266 21.45 -3.98 8.83
CA GLY A 266 20.91 -3.95 10.18
C GLY A 266 21.53 -2.86 11.08
N GLU A 267 22.46 -2.07 10.54
CA GLU A 267 23.12 -0.99 11.27
C GLU A 267 22.18 0.20 11.50
N ILE A 268 22.42 0.90 12.60
CA ILE A 268 21.74 2.14 12.95
C ILE A 268 22.76 3.27 12.85
N LEU A 269 22.52 4.21 11.94
CA LEU A 269 23.35 5.37 11.73
C LEU A 269 22.68 6.59 12.37
N ASP A 270 23.39 7.30 13.24
CA ASP A 270 22.94 8.61 13.72
C ASP A 270 22.87 9.60 12.55
N LEU A 271 21.79 10.39 12.49
CA LEU A 271 21.64 11.43 11.50
C LEU A 271 22.23 12.74 12.02
N GLU A 272 23.22 13.26 11.28
CA GLU A 272 23.77 14.58 11.55
C GLU A 272 22.79 15.67 11.12
N VAL A 273 22.60 16.64 11.99
CA VAL A 273 21.87 17.84 11.65
C VAL A 273 22.80 18.78 10.90
N ARG A 274 22.44 19.15 9.67
CA ARG A 274 23.07 20.32 9.04
C ARG A 274 22.74 21.57 9.83
N SER A 275 23.75 22.15 10.47
CA SER A 275 23.68 23.53 10.96
C SER A 275 23.36 24.42 9.78
N ILE A 276 22.19 25.06 9.79
CA ILE A 276 21.90 26.13 8.84
C ILE A 276 22.84 27.27 9.24
N SER A 277 23.95 27.42 8.50
CA SER A 277 24.78 28.61 8.57
C SER A 277 23.88 29.81 8.30
N LYS A 278 23.75 30.67 9.31
CA LYS A 278 23.03 31.95 9.22
C LYS A 278 23.66 32.85 8.16
#